data_AF-A0A540VR74-F1
#
_entry.id   AF-A0A540VR74-F1
#
_cell.length_a   1.000
_cell.length_b   1.000
_cell.length_c   1.000
_cell.angle_alpha   90.00
_cell.angle_beta   90.00
_cell.angle_gamma   90.00
#
_symmetry.space_group_name_H-M   'P 1'
#
loop_
_entity.id
_entity.type
_entity.pdbx_description
1 polymer ?
#
loop_
_entity_poly.entity_id
_entity_poly.type
_entity_poly.pdbx_seq_one_letter_code
_entity_poly.pdbx_strand_id
1 'polypeptide(L)'
;MADLPLLVFPTPARAKKSKRHGGPTNLAYPSHESQAARLTPQLTRLQQALDERRLALQGNPFGIEPEQVLVLETIGTVERFLTAVRNIEGLEWLGEIEPDGVEPAHGFHDADKPDKDLPGHIFLVMSDQRAMQELQRLFDLWKQNPKAKFPTGQTALRDAFTHLSDIRPWGAEDRIRETGLQEDWHERKTSGQSIVPFEIELWHRDRFERRQQAEALLRQTVEDLGGTIVQRCEINEISYHALLGTVPITAAHDFIEKTTDRLNFGLLRCEDVMYLRPVGQCLTAPPIEDEQTETPPAVAGGEPIDSQPLIALLDGLPLTGHHLLDGRITVDDPDGWETGYQVAWRRHGTAMASLICHGDLPAGEEPLARKVYARPILKPLASHQDREHIPDDVLPVDLVHRAVRRLFEPEGDQPPVAPTVRVINL
;
A
#
# COMPACT_ATOMS: atom_id res chain seq x y z
N MET A 1 -0.56 -22.41 -32.54
CA MET A 1 -0.91 -23.19 -31.33
C MET A 1 -0.50 -22.32 -30.17
N ALA A 2 -1.43 -21.47 -29.73
CA ALA A 2 -1.20 -20.53 -28.65
C ALA A 2 -1.45 -21.26 -27.33
N ASP A 3 -0.44 -21.28 -26.47
CA ASP A 3 -0.56 -21.75 -25.09
C ASP A 3 -1.45 -20.75 -24.33
N LEU A 4 -2.72 -21.09 -24.17
CA LEU A 4 -3.64 -20.42 -23.25
C LEU A 4 -3.13 -20.60 -21.81
N PRO A 5 -3.34 -19.64 -20.90
CA PRO A 5 -3.15 -19.89 -19.48
C PRO A 5 -4.24 -20.86 -19.01
N LEU A 6 -3.90 -22.14 -19.00
CA LEU A 6 -4.71 -23.21 -18.42
C LEU A 6 -4.81 -22.99 -16.91
N LEU A 7 -5.87 -22.31 -16.45
CA LEU A 7 -6.31 -22.39 -15.06
C LEU A 7 -6.97 -23.75 -14.82
N VAL A 8 -6.13 -24.78 -14.72
CA VAL A 8 -6.53 -26.09 -14.20
C VAL A 8 -6.74 -25.93 -12.71
N PHE A 9 -7.98 -25.70 -12.29
CA PHE A 9 -8.32 -25.91 -10.89
C PHE A 9 -8.20 -27.41 -10.60
N PRO A 10 -7.33 -27.83 -9.65
CA PRO A 10 -7.27 -29.23 -9.28
C PRO A 10 -8.62 -29.67 -8.72
N THR A 11 -8.99 -30.93 -8.94
CA THR A 11 -10.14 -31.53 -8.28
C THR A 11 -10.04 -31.22 -6.78
N PRO A 12 -11.09 -30.69 -6.13
CA PRO A 12 -11.02 -30.24 -4.74
C PRO A 12 -10.50 -31.38 -3.85
N ALA A 13 -9.23 -31.29 -3.51
CA ALA A 13 -8.57 -32.22 -2.61
C ALA A 13 -8.78 -31.70 -1.20
N ARG A 14 -9.04 -32.60 -0.24
CA ARG A 14 -8.80 -32.27 1.16
C ARG A 14 -7.31 -31.97 1.30
N ALA A 15 -6.96 -30.69 1.25
CA ALA A 15 -5.64 -30.24 1.64
C ALA A 15 -5.43 -30.75 3.08
N LYS A 16 -4.46 -31.65 3.27
CA LYS A 16 -3.91 -31.80 4.61
C LYS A 16 -3.48 -30.39 4.99
N LYS A 17 -3.98 -29.87 6.12
CA LYS A 17 -3.47 -28.62 6.71
C LYS A 17 -1.99 -28.58 6.45
N SER A 18 -1.49 -27.47 5.88
CA SER A 18 -0.05 -27.26 5.76
C SER A 18 0.53 -27.67 7.10
N LYS A 19 1.42 -28.68 7.08
CA LYS A 19 2.19 -28.94 8.29
C LYS A 19 2.92 -27.64 8.51
N ARG A 20 2.63 -26.95 9.62
CA ARG A 20 3.52 -25.90 10.11
C ARG A 20 4.91 -26.55 10.08
N HIS A 21 5.77 -26.11 9.17
CA HIS A 21 7.17 -26.48 9.20
C HIS A 21 7.77 -25.65 10.33
N GLY A 22 7.41 -26.03 11.55
CA GLY A 22 7.81 -25.38 12.79
C GLY A 22 8.50 -26.41 13.66
N GLY A 23 9.67 -26.85 13.21
CA GLY A 23 10.72 -27.14 14.18
C GLY A 23 11.24 -25.79 14.70
N PRO A 24 11.71 -25.69 15.94
CA PRO A 24 12.41 -24.49 16.38
C PRO A 24 13.55 -24.22 15.40
N THR A 25 13.53 -23.06 14.72
CA THR A 25 14.68 -22.62 13.93
C THR A 25 15.83 -22.47 14.92
N ASN A 26 16.89 -23.23 14.74
CA ASN A 26 18.04 -23.20 15.64
C ASN A 26 18.89 -21.97 15.28
N LEU A 27 18.40 -20.79 15.64
CA LEU A 27 19.04 -19.52 15.31
C LEU A 27 20.26 -19.30 16.19
N ALA A 28 21.39 -19.03 15.54
CA ALA A 28 22.59 -18.52 16.17
C ALA A 28 22.62 -16.99 16.03
N TYR A 29 22.95 -16.32 17.13
CA TYR A 29 22.98 -14.86 17.23
C TYR A 29 24.42 -14.37 17.37
N PRO A 30 24.74 -13.14 16.95
CA PRO A 30 26.03 -12.53 17.26
C PRO A 30 26.29 -12.49 18.77
N SER A 31 27.57 -12.50 19.14
CA SER A 31 27.95 -12.31 20.54
C SER A 31 27.48 -10.95 21.05
N HIS A 32 27.18 -10.85 22.35
CA HIS A 32 26.75 -9.60 22.99
C HIS A 32 27.70 -8.42 22.69
N GLU A 33 29.01 -8.64 22.77
CA GLU A 33 30.02 -7.61 22.50
C GLU A 33 29.98 -7.15 21.03
N SER A 34 29.90 -8.10 20.08
CA SER A 34 29.81 -7.78 18.65
C SER A 34 28.52 -7.03 18.31
N GLN A 35 27.41 -7.48 18.88
CA GLN A 35 26.10 -6.86 18.69
C GLN A 35 26.06 -5.44 19.27
N ALA A 36 26.59 -5.25 20.47
CA ALA A 36 26.71 -3.93 21.08
C ALA A 36 27.60 -2.98 20.27
N ALA A 37 28.74 -3.46 19.79
CA ALA A 37 29.65 -2.66 18.95
C ALA A 37 28.99 -2.22 17.64
N ARG A 38 28.14 -3.08 17.04
CA ARG A 38 27.43 -2.79 15.79
C ARG A 38 26.27 -1.82 15.97
N LEU A 39 25.46 -2.00 17.01
CA LEU A 39 24.27 -1.16 17.26
C LEU A 39 24.62 0.22 17.81
N THR A 40 25.70 0.36 18.58
CA THR A 40 26.12 1.66 19.17
C THR A 40 26.17 2.80 18.15
N PRO A 41 26.87 2.69 17.00
CA PRO A 41 26.91 3.76 16.01
C PRO A 41 25.56 3.99 15.31
N GLN A 42 24.68 2.98 15.21
CA GLN A 42 23.35 3.15 14.62
C GLN A 42 22.45 3.98 15.53
N LEU A 43 22.36 3.64 16.82
CA LEU A 43 21.61 4.43 17.81
C LEU A 43 22.16 5.86 17.96
N THR A 44 23.49 6.04 17.91
CA THR A 44 24.11 7.37 17.92
C THR A 44 23.66 8.21 16.73
N ARG A 45 23.62 7.63 15.52
CA ARG A 45 23.15 8.31 14.30
C ARG A 45 21.67 8.69 14.39
N LEU A 46 20.82 7.85 14.98
CA LEU A 46 19.41 8.17 15.20
C LEU A 46 19.24 9.39 16.10
N GLN A 47 19.98 9.44 17.21
CA GLN A 47 19.94 10.60 18.11
C GLN A 47 20.41 11.89 17.41
N GLN A 48 21.51 11.81 16.66
CA GLN A 48 22.03 12.94 15.89
C GLN A 48 21.03 13.45 14.84
N ALA A 49 20.40 12.54 14.08
CA ALA A 49 19.40 12.89 13.08
C ALA A 49 18.20 13.65 13.69
N LEU A 50 17.75 13.22 14.87
CA LEU A 50 16.65 13.87 15.57
C LEU A 50 17.05 15.25 16.14
N ASP A 51 18.27 15.38 16.66
CA ASP A 51 18.79 16.66 17.18
C ASP A 51 19.00 17.69 16.07
N GLU A 52 19.51 17.28 14.90
CA GLU A 52 19.64 18.13 13.71
C GLU A 52 18.28 18.68 13.26
N ARG A 53 17.24 17.84 13.28
CA ARG A 53 15.86 18.25 12.96
C ARG A 53 15.29 19.21 13.97
N ARG A 54 15.58 19.01 15.26
CA ARG A 54 15.18 19.95 16.30
C ARG A 54 15.66 21.36 15.97
N LEU A 55 16.92 21.49 15.53
CA LEU A 55 17.50 22.77 15.13
C LEU A 55 16.80 23.36 13.90
N ALA A 56 16.47 22.53 12.91
CA ALA A 56 15.75 22.97 11.71
C ALA A 56 14.30 23.43 11.99
N LEU A 57 13.65 22.86 13.02
CA LEU A 57 12.29 23.21 13.43
C LEU A 57 12.23 24.33 14.49
N GLN A 58 13.38 24.89 14.91
CA GLN A 58 13.40 26.06 15.79
C GLN A 58 12.76 27.26 15.08
N GLY A 59 11.59 27.68 15.56
CA GLY A 59 10.80 28.77 14.97
C GLY A 59 9.57 28.32 14.17
N ASN A 60 9.26 27.01 14.16
CA ASN A 60 8.01 26.52 13.58
C ASN A 60 6.79 27.11 14.35
N PRO A 61 5.87 27.81 13.69
CA PRO A 61 4.69 28.43 14.33
C PRO A 61 3.73 27.43 14.96
N PHE A 62 3.83 26.14 14.60
CA PHE A 62 2.98 25.07 15.10
C PHE A 62 3.49 24.42 16.40
N GLY A 63 4.67 24.82 16.91
CA GLY A 63 5.21 24.28 18.17
C GLY A 63 5.46 22.76 18.14
N ILE A 64 5.67 22.19 16.95
CA ILE A 64 5.81 20.75 16.74
C ILE A 64 7.18 20.29 17.26
N GLU A 65 7.16 19.29 18.13
CA GLU A 65 8.36 18.57 18.54
C GLU A 65 8.85 17.67 17.41
N PRO A 66 10.18 17.59 17.17
CA PRO A 66 10.73 16.70 16.16
C PRO A 66 10.43 15.24 16.51
N GLU A 67 9.92 14.51 15.53
CA GLU A 67 9.74 13.07 15.58
C GLU A 67 10.52 12.39 14.46
N GLN A 68 10.63 11.07 14.56
CA GLN A 68 11.23 10.23 13.55
C GLN A 68 10.64 8.82 13.60
N VAL A 69 10.36 8.26 12.43
CA VAL A 69 10.00 6.84 12.31
C VAL A 69 11.26 5.98 12.35
N LEU A 70 11.25 5.01 13.24
CA LEU A 70 12.28 4.00 13.39
C LEU A 70 11.86 2.73 12.66
N VAL A 71 12.78 2.22 11.85
CA VAL A 71 12.73 0.88 11.27
C VAL A 71 13.59 0.00 12.16
N LEU A 72 12.97 -0.98 12.82
CA LEU A 72 13.66 -1.98 13.64
C LEU A 72 13.54 -3.34 12.95
N GLU A 73 14.63 -3.80 12.37
CA GLU A 73 14.69 -5.10 11.70
C GLU A 73 15.22 -6.14 12.67
N THR A 74 14.50 -7.26 12.83
CA THR A 74 14.85 -8.33 13.78
C THR A 74 14.89 -9.68 13.09
N ILE A 75 15.80 -10.55 13.55
CA ILE A 75 15.89 -11.95 13.12
C ILE A 75 15.19 -12.85 14.15
N GLY A 76 14.23 -13.63 13.68
CA GLY A 76 13.32 -14.39 14.52
C GLY A 76 12.32 -13.51 15.27
N THR A 77 11.44 -14.13 16.03
CA THR A 77 10.33 -13.43 16.69
C THR A 77 10.76 -12.81 18.03
N VAL A 78 10.41 -11.54 18.24
CA VAL A 78 10.52 -10.88 19.55
C VAL A 78 9.15 -10.86 20.21
N GLU A 79 8.91 -11.80 21.11
CA GLU A 79 7.64 -11.85 21.84
C GLU A 79 7.39 -10.57 22.64
N ARG A 80 6.14 -10.09 22.63
CA ARG A 80 5.71 -8.90 23.40
C ARG A 80 6.42 -7.60 23.02
N PHE A 81 7.02 -7.52 21.83
CA PHE A 81 7.65 -6.30 21.33
C PHE A 81 6.67 -5.11 21.34
N LEU A 82 5.47 -5.27 20.78
CA LEU A 82 4.41 -4.25 20.82
C LEU A 82 4.09 -3.76 22.24
N THR A 83 4.05 -4.69 23.21
CA THR A 83 3.82 -4.34 24.62
C THR A 83 4.96 -3.48 25.16
N ALA A 84 6.21 -3.75 24.80
CA ALA A 84 7.34 -2.94 25.24
C ALA A 84 7.37 -1.56 24.59
N VAL A 85 7.06 -1.47 23.29
CA VAL A 85 6.91 -0.19 22.59
C VAL A 85 5.87 0.69 23.27
N ARG A 86 4.67 0.15 23.56
CA ARG A 86 3.59 0.88 24.24
C ARG A 86 3.92 1.33 25.67
N ASN A 87 4.93 0.74 26.31
CA ASN A 87 5.36 1.09 27.67
C ASN A 87 6.53 2.09 27.70
N ILE A 88 6.93 2.64 26.55
CA ILE A 88 7.83 3.78 26.47
C ILE A 88 7.02 5.00 26.04
N GLU A 89 7.00 6.00 26.90
CA GLU A 89 6.37 7.28 26.56
C GLU A 89 7.13 7.95 25.41
N GLY A 90 6.39 8.39 24.39
CA GLY A 90 6.93 8.97 23.17
C GLY A 90 7.18 7.97 22.03
N LEU A 91 6.96 6.66 22.25
CA LEU A 91 6.89 5.68 21.17
C LEU A 91 5.43 5.42 20.75
N GLU A 92 5.22 5.37 19.45
CA GLU A 92 3.93 5.01 18.85
C GLU A 92 4.14 3.91 17.81
N TRP A 93 3.33 2.86 17.89
CA TRP A 93 3.38 1.76 16.95
C TRP A 93 2.69 2.13 15.65
N LEU A 94 3.34 1.88 14.52
CA LEU A 94 2.80 2.21 13.19
C LEU A 94 2.49 0.96 12.34
N GLY A 95 3.27 -0.11 12.49
CA GLY A 95 3.03 -1.34 11.74
C GLY A 95 4.16 -2.37 11.85
N GLU A 96 3.92 -3.52 11.22
CA GLU A 96 4.89 -4.60 11.07
C GLU A 96 4.87 -5.17 9.66
N ILE A 97 6.03 -5.62 9.20
CA ILE A 97 6.22 -6.31 7.92
C ILE A 97 7.00 -7.60 8.19
N GLU A 98 6.51 -8.72 7.69
CA GLU A 98 7.20 -10.01 7.73
C GLU A 98 7.83 -10.27 6.36
N PRO A 99 9.15 -10.07 6.18
CA PRO A 99 9.82 -10.43 4.93
C PRO A 99 9.79 -11.95 4.70
N ASP A 100 9.71 -12.36 3.43
CA ASP A 100 9.69 -13.77 3.02
C ASP A 100 10.97 -14.54 3.44
N GLY A 101 12.07 -13.82 3.62
CA GLY A 101 13.35 -14.33 4.12
C GLY A 101 14.37 -13.21 4.26
N VAL A 102 15.29 -13.35 5.21
CA VAL A 102 16.40 -12.43 5.43
C VAL A 102 17.72 -13.18 5.29
N GLU A 103 18.61 -12.68 4.44
CA GLU A 103 19.92 -13.28 4.23
C GLU A 103 20.74 -13.32 5.54
N PRO A 104 21.41 -14.44 5.85
CA PRO A 104 22.34 -14.53 6.98
C PRO A 104 23.45 -13.49 6.89
N ALA A 105 23.52 -12.61 7.89
CA ALA A 105 24.52 -11.54 7.95
C ALA A 105 24.88 -11.22 9.39
N HIS A 106 26.00 -10.51 9.60
CA HIS A 106 26.39 -9.93 10.90
C HIS A 106 26.41 -10.93 12.08
N GLY A 107 26.63 -12.22 11.82
CA GLY A 107 26.66 -13.28 12.83
C GLY A 107 25.31 -13.98 13.06
N PHE A 108 24.22 -13.50 12.46
CA PHE A 108 22.94 -14.19 12.43
C PHE A 108 22.97 -15.31 11.37
N HIS A 109 22.65 -16.54 11.78
CA HIS A 109 22.57 -17.70 10.88
C HIS A 109 21.74 -18.83 11.51
N ASP A 110 21.29 -19.77 10.68
CA ASP A 110 20.74 -21.04 11.15
C ASP A 110 21.92 -21.98 11.49
N ALA A 111 21.94 -22.51 12.71
CA ALA A 111 23.05 -23.30 13.25
C ALA A 111 23.29 -24.60 12.47
N ASP A 112 22.24 -25.15 11.84
CA ASP A 112 22.34 -26.37 11.05
C ASP A 112 22.58 -26.06 9.55
N LYS A 113 22.13 -24.89 9.09
CA LYS A 113 22.22 -24.45 7.68
C LYS A 113 22.66 -22.98 7.58
N PRO A 114 23.97 -22.68 7.61
CA PRO A 114 24.45 -21.30 7.69
C PRO A 114 23.99 -20.35 6.58
N ASP A 115 23.75 -20.88 5.37
CA ASP A 115 23.35 -20.09 4.19
C ASP A 115 21.83 -19.99 3.99
N LYS A 116 21.04 -20.51 4.94
CA LYS A 116 19.57 -20.53 4.82
C LYS A 116 18.99 -19.16 5.23
N ASP A 117 18.06 -18.66 4.42
CA ASP A 117 17.28 -17.48 4.77
C ASP A 117 16.58 -17.62 6.13
N LEU A 118 16.69 -16.55 6.91
CA LEU A 118 16.22 -16.48 8.27
C LEU A 118 14.85 -15.80 8.31
N PRO A 119 13.97 -16.21 9.25
CA PRO A 119 12.75 -15.45 9.49
C PRO A 119 13.12 -14.06 10.01
N GLY A 120 12.49 -13.03 9.47
CA GLY A 120 12.66 -11.65 9.91
C GLY A 120 11.35 -10.99 10.28
N HIS A 121 11.42 -9.91 11.06
CA HIS A 121 10.32 -8.98 11.27
C HIS A 121 10.85 -7.55 11.23
N ILE A 122 10.15 -6.68 10.51
CA ILE A 122 10.42 -5.24 10.46
C ILE A 122 9.33 -4.55 11.25
N PHE A 123 9.71 -3.79 12.28
CA PHE A 123 8.80 -3.00 13.09
C PHE A 123 8.96 -1.52 12.77
N LEU A 124 7.83 -0.84 12.61
CA LEU A 124 7.75 0.59 12.31
C LEU A 124 7.19 1.31 13.52
N VAL A 125 7.97 2.21 14.09
CA VAL A 125 7.66 2.88 15.36
C VAL A 125 7.98 4.37 15.24
N MET A 126 7.00 5.25 15.47
CA MET A 126 7.29 6.66 15.63
C MET A 126 7.98 6.91 16.98
N SER A 127 8.96 7.80 16.99
CA SER A 127 9.69 8.19 18.19
C SER A 127 9.87 9.70 18.29
N ASP A 128 9.71 10.24 19.49
CA ASP A 128 10.09 11.60 19.84
C ASP A 128 11.48 11.64 20.53
N GLN A 129 11.92 12.85 20.92
CA GLN A 129 13.22 13.03 21.58
C GLN A 129 13.33 12.29 22.92
N ARG A 130 12.25 12.20 23.67
CA ARG A 130 12.24 11.53 24.98
C ARG A 130 12.33 10.02 24.82
N ALA A 131 11.60 9.46 23.87
CA ALA A 131 11.65 8.05 23.54
C ALA A 131 13.04 7.62 23.04
N MET A 132 13.68 8.44 22.20
CA MET A 132 15.04 8.16 21.73
C MET A 132 16.07 8.17 22.88
N GLN A 133 15.97 9.11 23.81
CA GLN A 133 16.81 9.13 25.02
C GLN A 133 16.60 7.88 25.88
N GLU A 134 15.35 7.43 26.03
CA GLU A 134 15.04 6.22 26.78
C GLU A 134 15.55 4.95 26.09
N LEU A 135 15.39 4.84 24.77
CA LEU A 135 15.96 3.73 23.98
C LEU A 135 17.49 3.68 24.13
N GLN A 136 18.17 4.82 24.05
CA GLN A 136 19.61 4.92 24.27
C GLN A 136 20.00 4.49 25.70
N ARG A 137 19.25 4.96 26.72
CA ARG A 137 19.48 4.58 28.12
C ARG A 137 19.34 3.06 28.34
N LEU A 138 18.29 2.46 27.77
CA LEU A 138 18.05 1.02 27.85
C LEU A 138 19.12 0.22 27.09
N PHE A 139 19.55 0.70 25.92
CA PHE A 139 20.62 0.09 25.17
C PHE A 139 21.95 0.14 25.93
N ASP A 140 22.30 1.28 26.55
CA ASP A 140 23.52 1.42 27.35
C ASP A 140 23.51 0.51 28.58
N LEU A 141 22.34 0.32 29.20
CA LEU A 141 22.15 -0.62 30.29
C LEU A 141 22.41 -2.08 29.83
N TRP A 142 21.86 -2.46 28.68
CA TRP A 142 22.07 -3.78 28.07
C TRP A 142 23.52 -3.99 27.61
N LYS A 143 24.17 -2.96 27.05
CA LYS A 143 25.58 -2.97 26.65
C LYS A 143 26.51 -3.24 27.83
N GLN A 144 26.22 -2.68 29.01
CA GLN A 144 27.01 -2.93 30.22
C GLN A 144 26.75 -4.32 30.80
N ASN A 145 25.50 -4.79 30.76
CA ASN A 145 25.12 -6.08 31.28
C ASN A 145 23.91 -6.64 30.50
N PRO A 146 24.08 -7.73 29.70
CA PRO A 146 22.98 -8.31 28.93
C PRO A 146 21.86 -8.87 29.80
N LYS A 147 22.11 -9.11 31.10
CA LYS A 147 21.13 -9.59 32.08
C LYS A 147 20.60 -8.46 32.97
N ALA A 148 20.85 -7.20 32.63
CA ALA A 148 20.34 -6.07 33.39
C ALA A 148 18.80 -6.12 33.49
N LYS A 149 18.29 -5.66 34.64
CA LYS A 149 16.85 -5.55 34.86
C LYS A 149 16.34 -4.28 34.19
N PHE A 150 15.40 -4.46 33.27
CA PHE A 150 14.69 -3.36 32.62
C PHE A 150 13.47 -2.96 33.47
N PRO A 151 12.97 -1.73 33.33
CA PRO A 151 11.70 -1.34 33.93
C PRO A 151 10.57 -2.29 33.53
N THR A 152 9.56 -2.39 34.40
CA THR A 152 8.38 -3.23 34.17
C THR A 152 7.73 -2.88 32.83
N GLY A 153 7.41 -3.89 32.02
CA GLY A 153 6.78 -3.70 30.71
C GLY A 153 7.76 -3.47 29.56
N GLN A 154 9.03 -3.15 29.81
CA GLN A 154 10.04 -2.85 28.78
C GLN A 154 11.04 -3.99 28.54
N THR A 155 10.90 -5.12 29.25
CA THR A 155 11.88 -6.23 29.18
C THR A 155 12.03 -6.82 27.79
N ALA A 156 10.98 -6.83 26.96
CA ALA A 156 11.08 -7.36 25.59
C ALA A 156 12.02 -6.54 24.70
N LEU A 157 12.34 -5.28 25.02
CA LEU A 157 13.36 -4.52 24.29
C LEU A 157 14.78 -5.03 24.53
N ARG A 158 15.04 -5.60 25.71
CA ARG A 158 16.32 -6.26 25.99
C ARG A 158 16.54 -7.44 25.03
N ASP A 159 15.48 -8.21 24.83
CA ASP A 159 15.50 -9.36 23.92
C ASP A 159 15.57 -8.83 22.48
N ALA A 160 14.82 -7.78 22.14
CA ALA A 160 14.90 -7.09 20.85
C ALA A 160 16.34 -6.71 20.48
N PHE A 161 17.13 -6.10 21.38
CA PHE A 161 18.53 -5.74 21.09
C PHE A 161 19.41 -6.94 20.69
N THR A 162 19.07 -8.14 21.15
CA THR A 162 19.77 -9.39 20.77
C THR A 162 19.36 -9.85 19.38
N HIS A 163 18.10 -9.64 19.01
CA HIS A 163 17.53 -10.04 17.73
C HIS A 163 17.68 -8.99 16.62
N LEU A 164 17.94 -7.73 16.97
CA LEU A 164 17.94 -6.58 16.07
C LEU A 164 19.06 -6.72 15.02
N SER A 165 18.73 -7.00 13.76
CA SER A 165 19.67 -6.98 12.64
C SER A 165 19.99 -5.57 12.17
N ASP A 166 19.06 -4.63 12.24
CA ASP A 166 19.31 -3.23 11.90
C ASP A 166 18.36 -2.28 12.64
N ILE A 167 18.82 -1.05 12.86
CA ILE A 167 17.98 0.05 13.32
C ILE A 167 18.35 1.35 12.61
N ARG A 168 17.37 1.97 11.96
CA ARG A 168 17.59 3.16 11.11
C ARG A 168 16.33 4.03 11.00
N PRO A 169 16.44 5.27 10.50
CA PRO A 169 15.28 6.07 10.13
C PRO A 169 14.50 5.41 8.99
N TRP A 170 13.18 5.62 8.95
CA TRP A 170 12.45 5.62 7.69
C TRP A 170 12.84 6.87 6.90
N GLY A 171 13.58 6.68 5.82
CA GLY A 171 14.21 7.75 5.07
C GLY A 171 13.47 8.11 3.80
N ALA A 172 13.99 9.13 3.11
CA ALA A 172 13.51 9.55 1.80
C ALA A 172 13.49 8.40 0.76
N GLU A 173 14.44 7.48 0.84
CA GLU A 173 14.50 6.32 -0.06
C GLU A 173 13.33 5.36 0.18
N ASP A 174 13.01 5.05 1.44
CA ASP A 174 11.94 4.10 1.77
C ASP A 174 10.57 4.61 1.30
N ARG A 175 10.39 5.93 1.28
CA ARG A 175 9.16 6.60 0.82
C ARG A 175 8.87 6.43 -0.67
N ILE A 176 9.88 6.09 -1.49
CA ILE A 176 9.75 6.06 -2.97
C ILE A 176 10.29 4.80 -3.65
N ARG A 177 11.10 3.98 -2.97
CA ARG A 177 11.86 2.88 -3.60
C ARG A 177 10.99 1.95 -4.45
N GLU A 178 9.78 1.67 -4.00
CA GLU A 178 8.85 0.72 -4.63
C GLU A 178 7.62 1.41 -5.23
N THR A 179 7.67 2.74 -5.41
CA THR A 179 6.48 3.50 -5.85
C THR A 179 6.46 3.81 -7.34
N GLY A 180 7.61 3.79 -8.01
CA GLY A 180 7.72 4.16 -9.44
C GLY A 180 7.51 5.65 -9.72
N LEU A 181 7.53 6.50 -8.69
CA LEU A 181 7.23 7.93 -8.80
C LEU A 181 8.21 8.66 -9.73
N GLN A 182 9.50 8.32 -9.66
CA GLN A 182 10.51 9.02 -10.44
C GLN A 182 10.34 8.73 -11.93
N GLU A 183 10.08 7.46 -12.27
CA GLU A 183 9.85 7.00 -13.64
C GLU A 183 8.60 7.65 -14.23
N ASP A 184 7.48 7.65 -13.49
CA ASP A 184 6.23 8.29 -13.91
C ASP A 184 6.41 9.80 -14.15
N TRP A 185 7.01 10.51 -13.20
CA TRP A 185 7.23 11.95 -13.36
C TRP A 185 8.21 12.29 -14.49
N HIS A 186 9.21 11.44 -14.73
CA HIS A 186 10.12 11.59 -15.89
C HIS A 186 9.37 11.40 -17.21
N GLU A 187 8.47 10.41 -17.29
CA GLU A 187 7.62 10.19 -18.45
C GLU A 187 6.68 11.38 -18.68
N ARG A 188 5.96 11.82 -17.65
CA ARG A 188 5.04 12.99 -17.72
C ARG A 188 5.77 14.26 -18.16
N LYS A 189 6.99 14.49 -17.67
CA LYS A 189 7.86 15.59 -18.12
C LYS A 189 8.17 15.48 -19.61
N THR A 190 8.55 14.29 -20.07
CA THR A 190 8.89 14.03 -21.47
C THR A 190 7.68 14.19 -22.39
N SER A 191 6.48 13.86 -21.90
CA SER A 191 5.20 14.11 -22.57
C SER A 191 4.76 15.59 -22.54
N GLY A 192 5.55 16.49 -21.95
CA GLY A 192 5.28 17.93 -21.92
C GLY A 192 4.28 18.40 -20.86
N GLN A 193 3.99 17.59 -19.84
CA GLN A 193 3.13 18.01 -18.73
C GLN A 193 3.84 19.07 -17.88
N SER A 194 3.11 20.13 -17.52
CA SER A 194 3.61 21.23 -16.67
C SER A 194 3.33 21.02 -15.18
N ILE A 195 2.41 20.13 -14.85
CA ILE A 195 1.97 19.78 -13.51
C ILE A 195 1.98 18.26 -13.41
N VAL A 196 2.47 17.74 -12.29
CA VAL A 196 2.44 16.30 -12.00
C VAL A 196 1.60 16.02 -10.76
N PRO A 197 0.66 15.05 -10.84
CA PRO A 197 -0.07 14.57 -9.68
C PRO A 197 0.75 13.58 -8.84
N PHE A 198 0.36 13.42 -7.59
CA PHE A 198 0.91 12.44 -6.67
C PHE A 198 -0.09 12.08 -5.58
N GLU A 199 0.13 10.91 -4.99
CA GLU A 199 -0.49 10.46 -3.75
C GLU A 199 0.56 10.47 -2.63
N ILE A 200 0.20 11.07 -1.48
CA ILE A 200 0.94 10.92 -0.23
C ILE A 200 0.12 10.00 0.67
N GLU A 201 0.68 8.84 1.01
CA GLU A 201 0.19 8.05 2.14
C GLU A 201 0.95 8.47 3.39
N LEU A 202 0.21 8.89 4.42
CA LEU A 202 0.75 9.30 5.70
C LEU A 202 0.73 8.13 6.67
N TRP A 203 1.63 8.15 7.63
CA TRP A 203 1.49 7.35 8.83
C TRP A 203 0.19 7.72 9.53
N HIS A 204 -0.72 6.76 9.65
CA HIS A 204 -1.95 6.97 10.40
C HIS A 204 -1.65 6.99 11.89
N ARG A 205 -1.68 8.20 12.46
CA ARG A 205 -1.43 8.43 13.88
C ARG A 205 -2.64 8.08 14.71
N ASP A 206 -2.46 7.51 15.89
CA ASP A 206 -3.56 7.15 16.81
C ASP A 206 -4.41 8.37 17.20
N ARG A 207 -3.75 9.50 17.45
CA ARG A 207 -4.40 10.76 17.88
C ARG A 207 -4.82 11.61 16.69
N PHE A 208 -6.08 12.02 16.68
CA PHE A 208 -6.65 12.88 15.64
C PHE A 208 -5.88 14.21 15.50
N GLU A 209 -5.47 14.83 16.60
CA GLU A 209 -4.73 16.10 16.55
C GLU A 209 -3.38 15.96 15.82
N ARG A 210 -2.72 14.80 15.96
CA ARG A 210 -1.45 14.50 15.27
C ARG A 210 -1.68 14.32 13.78
N ARG A 211 -2.75 13.63 13.38
CA ARG A 211 -3.14 13.51 11.96
C ARG A 211 -3.40 14.88 11.32
N GLN A 212 -4.13 15.75 12.02
CA GLN A 212 -4.41 17.11 11.53
C GLN A 212 -3.13 17.97 11.43
N GLN A 213 -2.21 17.85 12.39
CA GLN A 213 -0.92 18.54 12.34
C GLN A 213 -0.07 18.09 11.16
N ALA A 214 0.00 16.78 10.91
CA ALA A 214 0.70 16.19 9.77
C ALA A 214 0.12 16.67 8.44
N GLU A 215 -1.21 16.64 8.28
CA GLU A 215 -1.89 17.16 7.08
C GLU A 215 -1.56 18.65 6.86
N ALA A 216 -1.65 19.48 7.91
CA ALA A 216 -1.39 20.91 7.80
C ALA A 216 0.06 21.21 7.38
N LEU A 217 1.04 20.49 7.94
CA LEU A 217 2.45 20.64 7.58
C LEU A 217 2.70 20.23 6.12
N LEU A 218 2.11 19.12 5.68
CA LEU A 218 2.25 18.66 4.30
C LEU A 218 1.58 19.59 3.31
N ARG A 219 0.40 20.12 3.65
CA ARG A 219 -0.29 21.12 2.83
C ARG A 219 0.59 22.36 2.64
N GLN A 220 1.19 22.88 3.72
CA GLN A 220 2.15 23.99 3.63
C GLN A 220 3.35 23.62 2.76
N THR A 221 3.92 22.42 2.94
CA THR A 221 5.07 21.97 2.14
C THR A 221 4.74 21.88 0.66
N VAL A 222 3.54 21.42 0.31
CA VAL A 222 3.05 21.36 -1.07
C VAL A 222 2.82 22.77 -1.62
N GLU A 223 2.24 23.68 -0.83
CA GLU A 223 2.06 25.09 -1.21
C GLU A 223 3.40 25.81 -1.45
N ASP A 224 4.41 25.54 -0.62
CA ASP A 224 5.77 26.08 -0.77
C ASP A 224 6.45 25.59 -2.06
N LEU A 225 6.07 24.40 -2.54
CA LEU A 225 6.47 23.85 -3.84
C LEU A 225 5.63 24.41 -5.01
N GLY A 226 4.67 25.30 -4.74
CA GLY A 226 3.74 25.86 -5.73
C GLY A 226 2.64 24.88 -6.14
N GLY A 227 2.43 23.82 -5.36
CA GLY A 227 1.43 22.79 -5.58
C GLY A 227 0.10 23.04 -4.87
N THR A 228 -0.77 22.04 -4.95
CA THR A 228 -2.09 22.04 -4.29
C THR A 228 -2.50 20.63 -3.91
N ILE A 229 -3.16 20.49 -2.75
CA ILE A 229 -3.84 19.26 -2.33
C ILE A 229 -5.29 19.30 -2.82
N VAL A 230 -5.68 18.31 -3.62
CA VAL A 230 -6.97 18.20 -4.31
C VAL A 230 -7.96 17.36 -3.50
N GLN A 231 -7.50 16.28 -2.89
CA GLN A 231 -8.35 15.37 -2.11
C GLN A 231 -7.62 14.93 -0.83
N ARG A 232 -8.40 14.59 0.20
CA ARG A 232 -7.95 13.90 1.40
C ARG A 232 -8.85 12.71 1.68
N CYS A 233 -8.30 11.64 2.26
CA CYS A 233 -9.05 10.49 2.74
C CYS A 233 -8.47 9.99 4.07
N GLU A 234 -9.34 9.74 5.05
CA GLU A 234 -9.01 9.09 6.31
C GLU A 234 -10.00 7.94 6.51
N ILE A 235 -9.49 6.71 6.69
CA ILE A 235 -10.29 5.51 6.99
C ILE A 235 -9.68 4.86 8.22
N ASN A 236 -10.33 5.05 9.36
CA ASN A 236 -9.81 4.62 10.66
C ASN A 236 -9.77 3.10 10.81
N GLU A 237 -10.70 2.40 10.17
CA GLU A 237 -10.86 0.94 10.25
C GLU A 237 -9.66 0.17 9.67
N ILE A 238 -8.93 0.80 8.75
CA ILE A 238 -7.76 0.22 8.08
C ILE A 238 -6.49 1.07 8.30
N SER A 239 -6.53 2.03 9.23
CA SER A 239 -5.42 2.94 9.49
C SER A 239 -4.88 3.61 8.22
N TYR A 240 -5.77 4.06 7.33
CA TYR A 240 -5.41 4.72 6.09
C TYR A 240 -5.58 6.23 6.22
N HIS A 241 -4.54 6.99 5.87
CA HIS A 241 -4.58 8.44 5.81
C HIS A 241 -3.78 8.90 4.60
N ALA A 242 -4.44 9.53 3.63
CA ALA A 242 -3.79 9.92 2.40
C ALA A 242 -4.27 11.25 1.84
N LEU A 243 -3.39 11.89 1.08
CA LEU A 243 -3.62 13.14 0.37
C LEU A 243 -3.33 12.94 -1.12
N LEU A 244 -4.23 13.44 -1.96
CA LEU A 244 -3.99 13.57 -3.39
C LEU A 244 -3.59 15.01 -3.68
N GLY A 245 -2.48 15.21 -4.36
CA GLY A 245 -1.98 16.53 -4.67
C GLY A 245 -1.35 16.65 -6.04
N THR A 246 -0.96 17.87 -6.38
CA THR A 246 -0.25 18.20 -7.60
C THR A 246 0.85 19.21 -7.30
N VAL A 247 1.96 19.13 -8.03
CA VAL A 247 3.03 20.15 -8.01
C VAL A 247 3.43 20.52 -9.44
N PRO A 248 3.93 21.74 -9.67
CA PRO A 248 4.57 22.09 -10.94
C PRO A 248 5.75 21.17 -11.22
N ILE A 249 5.89 20.70 -12.47
CA ILE A 249 7.00 19.84 -12.88
C ILE A 249 8.37 20.50 -12.61
N THR A 250 8.42 21.83 -12.63
CA THR A 250 9.62 22.62 -12.32
C THR A 250 10.07 22.46 -10.88
N ALA A 251 9.13 22.31 -9.93
CA ALA A 251 9.44 22.08 -8.52
C ALA A 251 10.01 20.67 -8.28
N ALA A 252 9.66 19.72 -9.15
CA ALA A 252 10.16 18.35 -9.13
C ALA A 252 11.44 18.13 -9.97
N HIS A 253 11.98 19.17 -10.61
CA HIS A 253 13.05 19.01 -11.61
C HIS A 253 14.29 18.29 -11.05
N ASP A 254 14.81 18.74 -9.91
CA ASP A 254 15.99 18.13 -9.29
C ASP A 254 15.70 16.70 -8.80
N PHE A 255 14.47 16.45 -8.33
CA PHE A 255 14.02 15.10 -7.95
C PHE A 255 14.05 14.14 -9.15
N ILE A 256 13.62 14.60 -10.32
CA ILE A 256 13.57 13.79 -11.55
C ILE A 256 14.97 13.55 -12.13
N GLU A 257 15.80 14.61 -12.21
CA GLU A 257 17.03 14.61 -13.00
C GLU A 257 18.30 14.26 -12.20
N LYS A 258 18.32 14.52 -10.89
CA LYS A 258 19.54 14.42 -10.07
C LYS A 258 19.34 13.46 -8.91
N THR A 259 19.84 12.24 -9.04
CA THR A 259 19.78 11.21 -8.00
C THR A 259 20.32 11.68 -6.65
N THR A 260 21.38 12.50 -6.62
CA THR A 260 21.99 13.00 -5.38
C THR A 260 21.13 14.06 -4.67
N ASP A 261 20.40 14.88 -5.43
CA ASP A 261 19.53 15.94 -4.88
C ASP A 261 18.11 15.43 -4.61
N ARG A 262 17.77 14.22 -5.06
CA ARG A 262 16.47 13.56 -4.87
C ARG A 262 16.02 13.56 -3.41
N LEU A 263 16.95 13.32 -2.49
CA LEU A 263 16.67 13.25 -1.04
C LEU A 263 16.38 14.62 -0.41
N ASN A 264 16.66 15.73 -1.12
CA ASN A 264 16.36 17.08 -0.66
C ASN A 264 14.95 17.55 -1.05
N PHE A 265 14.20 16.75 -1.82
CA PHE A 265 12.84 17.08 -2.19
C PHE A 265 11.96 17.22 -0.95
N GLY A 266 11.30 18.38 -0.79
CA GLY A 266 10.67 18.79 0.47
C GLY A 266 9.69 17.76 1.05
N LEU A 267 8.90 17.11 0.20
CA LEU A 267 7.94 16.07 0.61
C LEU A 267 8.62 14.83 1.20
N LEU A 268 9.83 14.48 0.73
CA LEU A 268 10.58 13.33 1.23
C LEU A 268 11.30 13.61 2.55
N ARG A 269 11.26 14.86 3.05
CA ARG A 269 11.81 15.23 4.36
C ARG A 269 10.75 15.25 5.46
N CYS A 270 9.48 15.06 5.11
CA CYS A 270 8.39 15.00 6.08
C CYS A 270 8.31 13.61 6.70
N GLU A 271 8.32 13.55 8.03
CA GLU A 271 8.36 12.28 8.77
C GLU A 271 7.03 11.56 8.78
N ASP A 272 5.94 12.31 8.67
CA ASP A 272 4.60 11.77 8.58
C ASP A 272 4.32 11.11 7.22
N VAL A 273 5.19 11.28 6.21
CA VAL A 273 5.07 10.59 4.92
C VAL A 273 5.57 9.15 5.06
N MET A 274 4.64 8.21 4.87
CA MET A 274 4.94 6.79 4.70
C MET A 274 5.41 6.53 3.27
N TYR A 275 4.59 6.90 2.28
CA TYR A 275 4.91 6.74 0.86
C TYR A 275 4.50 7.94 0.03
N LEU A 276 5.26 8.19 -1.03
CA LEU A 276 4.93 9.13 -2.10
C LEU A 276 4.86 8.37 -3.42
N ARG A 277 3.65 8.31 -4.01
CA ARG A 277 3.34 7.48 -5.17
C ARG A 277 2.84 8.31 -6.36
N PRO A 278 3.07 7.85 -7.59
CA PRO A 278 2.33 8.37 -8.73
C PRO A 278 0.86 7.98 -8.61
N VAL A 279 0.01 8.71 -9.34
CA VAL A 279 -1.41 8.37 -9.50
C VAL A 279 -1.60 7.42 -10.68
N GLY A 280 -2.79 6.82 -10.81
CA GLY A 280 -3.08 5.89 -11.90
C GLY A 280 -2.48 4.50 -11.69
N GLN A 281 -2.65 3.92 -10.49
CA GLN A 281 -2.03 2.65 -10.05
C GLN A 281 -2.53 1.37 -10.76
N CYS A 282 -3.26 1.50 -11.85
CA CYS A 282 -3.69 0.37 -12.67
C CYS A 282 -3.75 0.83 -14.12
N LEU A 283 -3.17 0.05 -15.03
CA LEU A 283 -3.27 0.28 -16.46
C LEU A 283 -3.61 -1.04 -17.14
N THR A 284 -4.86 -1.22 -17.54
CA THR A 284 -5.29 -2.40 -18.27
C THR A 284 -5.24 -2.11 -19.76
N ALA A 285 -4.48 -2.92 -20.49
CA ALA A 285 -4.53 -2.96 -21.95
C ALA A 285 -5.42 -4.13 -22.38
N PRO A 286 -6.20 -3.98 -23.46
CA PRO A 286 -6.95 -5.09 -24.03
C PRO A 286 -5.98 -6.20 -24.45
N PRO A 287 -6.42 -7.48 -24.42
CA PRO A 287 -5.66 -8.56 -25.02
C PRO A 287 -5.30 -8.20 -26.47
N ILE A 288 -4.06 -8.48 -26.87
CA ILE A 288 -3.64 -8.36 -28.27
C ILE A 288 -4.39 -9.47 -29.03
N GLU A 289 -5.49 -9.12 -29.70
CA GLU A 289 -6.18 -10.04 -30.60
C GLU A 289 -5.37 -10.14 -31.91
N ASP A 290 -4.96 -11.36 -32.28
CA ASP A 290 -4.77 -11.66 -33.70
C ASP A 290 -6.12 -11.46 -34.39
N GLU A 291 -6.15 -10.77 -35.53
CA GLU A 291 -7.35 -10.38 -36.31
C GLU A 291 -8.19 -11.55 -36.87
N GLN A 292 -8.37 -12.64 -36.13
CA GLN A 292 -9.31 -13.71 -36.48
C GLN A 292 -10.65 -13.41 -35.81
N THR A 293 -11.48 -12.68 -36.56
CA THR A 293 -12.89 -12.43 -36.26
C THR A 293 -13.67 -13.75 -36.37
N GLU A 294 -13.58 -14.60 -35.35
CA GLU A 294 -14.55 -15.67 -35.17
C GLU A 294 -15.86 -15.05 -34.69
N THR A 295 -16.95 -15.26 -35.44
CA THR A 295 -18.29 -14.94 -34.96
C THR A 295 -18.51 -15.63 -33.62
N PRO A 296 -18.84 -14.91 -32.54
CA PRO A 296 -19.07 -15.53 -31.26
C PRO A 296 -20.15 -16.61 -31.41
N PRO A 297 -19.96 -17.79 -30.80
CA PRO A 297 -20.93 -18.87 -30.89
C PRO A 297 -22.30 -18.38 -30.40
N ALA A 298 -23.37 -18.93 -30.97
CA ALA A 298 -24.72 -18.65 -30.49
C ALA A 298 -24.83 -19.18 -29.05
N VAL A 299 -24.75 -18.28 -28.07
CA VAL A 299 -24.88 -18.64 -26.66
C VAL A 299 -26.34 -18.95 -26.39
N ALA A 300 -26.65 -20.23 -26.20
CA ALA A 300 -27.97 -20.68 -25.76
C ALA A 300 -28.10 -20.40 -24.26
N GLY A 301 -28.72 -19.27 -23.90
CA GLY A 301 -28.93 -18.89 -22.50
C GLY A 301 -30.34 -18.36 -22.26
N GLY A 302 -30.98 -18.83 -21.19
CA GLY A 302 -32.25 -18.27 -20.73
C GLY A 302 -32.10 -16.81 -20.28
N GLU A 303 -33.20 -16.06 -20.25
CA GLU A 303 -33.21 -14.70 -19.72
C GLU A 303 -32.70 -14.68 -18.27
N PRO A 304 -31.88 -13.69 -17.88
CA PRO A 304 -31.43 -13.56 -16.51
C PRO A 304 -32.62 -13.37 -15.57
N ILE A 305 -32.60 -14.07 -14.44
CA ILE A 305 -33.58 -13.94 -13.39
C ILE A 305 -33.42 -12.55 -12.75
N ASP A 306 -34.53 -11.81 -12.70
CA ASP A 306 -34.60 -10.52 -12.02
C ASP A 306 -34.50 -10.73 -10.50
N SER A 307 -33.27 -10.79 -10.01
CA SER A 307 -32.91 -11.09 -8.63
C SER A 307 -31.69 -10.28 -8.23
N GLN A 308 -31.50 -10.10 -6.92
CA GLN A 308 -30.33 -9.36 -6.43
C GLN A 308 -29.01 -10.08 -6.81
N PRO A 309 -27.99 -9.32 -7.22
CA PRO A 309 -26.72 -9.85 -7.72
C PRO A 309 -25.93 -10.56 -6.62
N LEU A 310 -25.21 -11.62 -6.99
CA LEU A 310 -24.26 -12.32 -6.11
C LEU A 310 -22.81 -11.95 -6.40
N ILE A 311 -22.55 -11.39 -7.58
CA ILE A 311 -21.22 -11.01 -8.06
C ILE A 311 -21.24 -9.51 -8.35
N ALA A 312 -20.21 -8.82 -7.88
CA ALA A 312 -19.89 -7.45 -8.25
C ALA A 312 -18.64 -7.41 -9.12
N LEU A 313 -18.64 -6.57 -10.15
CA LEU A 313 -17.50 -6.23 -10.98
C LEU A 313 -17.12 -4.77 -10.68
N LEU A 314 -15.91 -4.56 -10.19
CA LEU A 314 -15.30 -3.24 -10.00
C LEU A 314 -14.22 -3.07 -11.08
N ASP A 315 -14.56 -2.46 -12.21
CA ASP A 315 -13.68 -2.43 -13.39
C ASP A 315 -13.98 -1.17 -14.25
N GLY A 316 -13.63 -1.13 -15.53
CA GLY A 316 -14.14 -0.18 -16.50
C GLY A 316 -15.63 -0.37 -16.76
N LEU A 317 -16.23 0.62 -17.42
CA LEU A 317 -17.67 0.63 -17.69
C LEU A 317 -18.02 -0.41 -18.79
N PRO A 318 -18.87 -1.41 -18.51
CA PRO A 318 -19.25 -2.39 -19.52
C PRO A 318 -20.23 -1.81 -20.56
N LEU A 319 -20.22 -2.39 -21.76
CA LEU A 319 -21.21 -2.15 -22.81
C LEU A 319 -22.47 -2.99 -22.55
N THR A 320 -23.39 -2.45 -21.76
CA THR A 320 -24.63 -3.15 -21.36
C THR A 320 -25.53 -3.53 -22.53
N GLY A 321 -25.55 -2.74 -23.61
CA GLY A 321 -26.33 -3.03 -24.82
C GLY A 321 -25.70 -4.08 -25.76
N HIS A 322 -24.58 -4.70 -25.38
CA HIS A 322 -23.99 -5.78 -26.16
C HIS A 322 -24.94 -6.99 -26.14
N HIS A 323 -25.17 -7.63 -27.30
CA HIS A 323 -26.16 -8.71 -27.44
C HIS A 323 -25.96 -9.90 -26.47
N LEU A 324 -24.73 -10.16 -26.00
CA LEU A 324 -24.46 -11.17 -24.96
C LEU A 324 -24.68 -10.68 -23.53
N LEU A 325 -24.67 -9.37 -23.28
CA LEU A 325 -24.74 -8.76 -21.94
C LEU A 325 -26.08 -8.08 -21.64
N ASP A 326 -26.90 -7.86 -22.66
CA ASP A 326 -28.18 -7.16 -22.54
C ASP A 326 -29.07 -7.82 -21.47
N GLY A 327 -29.58 -7.00 -20.56
CA GLY A 327 -30.35 -7.43 -19.40
C GLY A 327 -29.58 -8.20 -18.30
N ARG A 328 -28.30 -8.55 -18.48
CA ARG A 328 -27.50 -9.34 -17.52
C ARG A 328 -26.68 -8.50 -16.54
N ILE A 329 -26.47 -7.22 -16.82
CA ILE A 329 -25.65 -6.32 -15.99
C ILE A 329 -26.52 -5.20 -15.42
N THR A 330 -26.33 -4.89 -14.15
CA THR A 330 -26.85 -3.68 -13.49
C THR A 330 -25.67 -2.76 -13.20
N VAL A 331 -25.60 -1.62 -13.89
CA VAL A 331 -24.56 -0.61 -13.70
C VAL A 331 -24.98 0.37 -12.61
N ASP A 332 -24.09 0.62 -11.66
CA ASP A 332 -24.20 1.67 -10.64
C ASP A 332 -23.01 2.63 -10.83
N ASP A 333 -23.28 3.82 -11.36
CA ASP A 333 -22.31 4.86 -11.68
C ASP A 333 -22.59 6.13 -10.87
N PRO A 334 -22.35 6.12 -9.54
CA PRO A 334 -22.62 7.27 -8.68
C PRO A 334 -21.71 8.46 -9.00
N ASP A 335 -20.55 8.20 -9.60
CA ASP A 335 -19.55 9.21 -9.97
C ASP A 335 -19.83 9.81 -11.38
N GLY A 336 -20.81 9.28 -12.13
CA GLY A 336 -21.33 9.83 -13.39
C GLY A 336 -20.38 9.70 -14.60
N TRP A 337 -19.46 8.74 -14.57
CA TRP A 337 -18.40 8.58 -15.56
C TRP A 337 -18.90 8.09 -16.91
N GLU A 338 -20.07 7.46 -16.99
CA GLU A 338 -20.70 7.02 -18.23
C GLU A 338 -20.80 8.13 -19.27
N THR A 339 -21.04 9.36 -18.84
CA THR A 339 -21.18 10.52 -19.72
C THR A 339 -19.92 10.82 -20.56
N GLY A 340 -18.73 10.53 -20.01
CA GLY A 340 -17.44 10.72 -20.68
C GLY A 340 -16.89 9.47 -21.36
N TYR A 341 -17.59 8.33 -21.25
CA TYR A 341 -17.07 7.02 -21.60
C TYR A 341 -17.66 6.53 -22.92
N GLN A 342 -16.93 6.78 -24.01
CA GLN A 342 -17.38 6.35 -25.35
C GLN A 342 -17.48 4.83 -25.45
N VAL A 343 -18.47 4.36 -26.21
CA VAL A 343 -18.74 2.94 -26.45
C VAL A 343 -17.49 2.19 -26.95
N ALA A 344 -16.70 2.81 -27.83
CA ALA A 344 -15.48 2.21 -28.39
C ALA A 344 -14.39 1.91 -27.34
N TRP A 345 -14.44 2.59 -26.19
CA TRP A 345 -13.44 2.45 -25.14
C TRP A 345 -13.89 1.50 -24.02
N ARG A 346 -15.17 1.08 -24.00
CA ARG A 346 -15.74 0.16 -22.99
C ARG A 346 -15.25 -1.28 -23.22
N ARG A 347 -13.94 -1.51 -23.16
CA ARG A 347 -13.34 -2.79 -23.59
C ARG A 347 -13.11 -3.73 -22.43
N HIS A 348 -12.29 -3.35 -21.45
CA HIS A 348 -11.88 -4.26 -20.38
C HIS A 348 -13.08 -4.63 -19.49
N GLY A 349 -13.87 -3.65 -19.05
CA GLY A 349 -15.11 -3.90 -18.32
C GLY A 349 -16.11 -4.79 -19.06
N THR A 350 -16.23 -4.66 -20.38
CA THR A 350 -17.10 -5.54 -21.21
C THR A 350 -16.55 -6.97 -21.27
N ALA A 351 -15.24 -7.12 -21.47
CA ALA A 351 -14.59 -8.43 -21.50
C ALA A 351 -14.75 -9.16 -20.17
N MET A 352 -14.48 -8.47 -19.05
CA MET A 352 -14.62 -9.04 -17.71
C MET A 352 -16.08 -9.36 -17.38
N ALA A 353 -17.02 -8.48 -17.73
CA ALA A 353 -18.43 -8.77 -17.55
C ALA A 353 -18.88 -9.98 -18.39
N SER A 354 -18.38 -10.13 -19.63
CA SER A 354 -18.66 -11.29 -20.47
C SER A 354 -18.11 -12.57 -19.86
N LEU A 355 -16.87 -12.56 -19.37
CA LEU A 355 -16.24 -13.70 -18.71
C LEU A 355 -17.01 -14.12 -17.46
N ILE A 356 -17.48 -13.16 -16.65
CA ILE A 356 -18.29 -13.46 -15.46
C ILE A 356 -19.66 -14.02 -15.84
N CYS A 357 -20.30 -13.48 -16.88
CA CYS A 357 -21.63 -13.89 -17.28
C CYS A 357 -21.65 -15.24 -18.01
N HIS A 358 -20.63 -15.54 -18.82
CA HIS A 358 -20.66 -16.65 -19.78
C HIS A 358 -19.52 -17.65 -19.61
N GLY A 359 -18.54 -17.37 -18.75
CA GLY A 359 -17.32 -18.17 -18.70
C GLY A 359 -16.55 -18.09 -20.02
N ASP A 360 -15.91 -19.19 -20.39
CA ASP A 360 -15.21 -19.31 -21.67
C ASP A 360 -16.24 -19.52 -22.80
N LEU A 361 -16.39 -18.54 -23.70
CA LEU A 361 -17.40 -18.55 -24.77
C LEU A 361 -17.30 -19.80 -25.68
N PRO A 362 -16.10 -20.23 -26.15
CA PRO A 362 -15.90 -21.51 -26.83
C PRO A 362 -16.38 -22.75 -26.08
N ALA A 363 -16.35 -22.75 -24.74
CA ALA A 363 -16.77 -23.89 -23.93
C ALA A 363 -18.30 -24.07 -23.94
N GLY A 364 -19.06 -23.02 -24.29
CA GLY A 364 -20.52 -23.09 -24.44
C GLY A 364 -21.25 -23.41 -23.14
N GLU A 365 -20.71 -22.97 -22.01
CA GLU A 365 -21.31 -23.18 -20.69
C GLU A 365 -22.64 -22.42 -20.54
N GLU A 366 -23.49 -22.86 -19.60
CA GLU A 366 -24.72 -22.13 -19.30
C GLU A 366 -24.39 -20.76 -18.69
N PRO A 367 -24.93 -19.66 -19.24
CA PRO A 367 -24.70 -18.33 -18.67
C PRO A 367 -25.24 -18.21 -17.25
N LEU A 368 -24.59 -17.36 -16.46
CA LEU A 368 -25.03 -17.00 -15.13
C LEU A 368 -26.50 -16.56 -15.16
N ALA A 369 -27.33 -17.25 -14.37
CA ALA A 369 -28.76 -16.98 -14.31
C ALA A 369 -29.09 -15.66 -13.60
N ARG A 370 -28.19 -15.12 -12.76
CA ARG A 370 -28.41 -13.87 -12.03
C ARG A 370 -27.76 -12.69 -12.73
N LYS A 371 -28.24 -11.49 -12.47
CA LYS A 371 -27.56 -10.27 -12.90
C LYS A 371 -26.24 -10.09 -12.16
N VAL A 372 -25.29 -9.44 -12.83
CA VAL A 372 -24.02 -8.98 -12.26
C VAL A 372 -24.15 -7.49 -11.93
N TYR A 373 -23.73 -7.10 -10.72
CA TYR A 373 -23.57 -5.69 -10.38
C TYR A 373 -22.25 -5.20 -10.98
N ALA A 374 -22.26 -4.06 -11.65
CA ALA A 374 -21.04 -3.44 -12.17
C ALA A 374 -20.93 -2.01 -11.66
N ARG A 375 -19.79 -1.66 -11.08
CA ARG A 375 -19.45 -0.29 -10.69
C ARG A 375 -18.15 0.12 -11.36
N PRO A 376 -18.16 1.16 -12.22
CA PRO A 376 -16.94 1.67 -12.80
C PRO A 376 -15.97 2.18 -11.72
N ILE A 377 -14.73 1.70 -11.75
CA ILE A 377 -13.59 2.26 -11.00
C ILE A 377 -12.41 2.64 -11.91
N LEU A 378 -12.49 2.30 -13.21
CA LEU A 378 -11.53 2.68 -14.24
C LEU A 378 -12.14 3.65 -15.26
N LYS A 379 -11.30 4.52 -15.83
CA LYS A 379 -11.60 5.39 -16.98
C LYS A 379 -10.61 5.16 -18.12
N PRO A 380 -11.00 5.40 -19.38
CA PRO A 380 -10.07 5.41 -20.50
C PRO A 380 -8.97 6.46 -20.30
N LEU A 381 -7.74 6.11 -20.60
CA LEU A 381 -6.62 7.03 -20.52
C LEU A 381 -6.68 8.02 -21.70
N ALA A 382 -6.61 9.32 -21.43
CA ALA A 382 -6.78 10.34 -22.47
C ALA A 382 -5.74 10.24 -23.60
N SER A 383 -4.49 9.86 -23.26
CA SER A 383 -3.39 9.66 -24.22
C SER A 383 -3.44 8.32 -24.95
N HIS A 384 -4.05 7.30 -24.34
CA HIS A 384 -4.16 5.95 -24.86
C HIS A 384 -5.56 5.40 -24.56
N GLN A 385 -6.51 5.76 -25.41
CA GLN A 385 -7.95 5.48 -25.20
C GLN A 385 -8.29 3.99 -25.26
N ASP A 386 -7.35 3.16 -25.70
CA ASP A 386 -7.41 1.71 -25.63
C ASP A 386 -7.09 1.17 -24.24
N ARG A 387 -6.52 1.97 -23.33
CA ARG A 387 -6.17 1.56 -21.97
C ARG A 387 -7.10 2.19 -20.96
N GLU A 388 -7.39 1.46 -19.89
CA GLU A 388 -8.20 1.94 -18.77
C GLU A 388 -7.33 2.04 -17.50
N HIS A 389 -7.60 3.05 -16.67
CA HIS A 389 -6.85 3.33 -15.45
C HIS A 389 -7.75 3.85 -14.33
N ILE A 390 -7.32 3.71 -13.08
CA ILE A 390 -7.94 4.45 -11.97
C ILE A 390 -7.69 5.94 -12.22
N PRO A 391 -8.73 6.80 -12.19
CA PRO A 391 -8.56 8.20 -12.53
C PRO A 391 -7.52 8.93 -11.68
N ASP A 392 -6.73 9.79 -12.31
CA ASP A 392 -5.68 10.59 -11.65
C ASP A 392 -6.24 11.60 -10.61
N ASP A 393 -7.56 11.84 -10.59
CA ASP A 393 -8.26 12.78 -9.72
C ASP A 393 -8.91 12.13 -8.49
N VAL A 394 -8.67 10.84 -8.24
CA VAL A 394 -9.19 10.12 -7.07
C VAL A 394 -8.13 9.27 -6.38
N LEU A 395 -8.27 9.10 -5.06
CA LEU A 395 -7.46 8.14 -4.30
C LEU A 395 -7.97 6.70 -4.53
N PRO A 396 -7.14 5.74 -4.99
CA PRO A 396 -7.55 4.37 -5.28
C PRO A 396 -8.19 3.65 -4.09
N VAL A 397 -7.56 3.74 -2.91
CA VAL A 397 -8.08 3.09 -1.68
C VAL A 397 -9.42 3.69 -1.27
N ASP A 398 -9.58 5.02 -1.39
CA ASP A 398 -10.86 5.68 -1.13
C ASP A 398 -11.95 5.20 -2.08
N LEU A 399 -11.64 5.16 -3.39
CA LEU A 399 -12.58 4.72 -4.42
C LEU A 399 -13.05 3.28 -4.18
N VAL A 400 -12.11 2.35 -3.96
CA VAL A 400 -12.43 0.94 -3.69
C VAL A 400 -13.18 0.79 -2.37
N HIS A 401 -12.78 1.51 -1.32
CA HIS A 401 -13.48 1.49 -0.04
C HIS A 401 -14.92 1.97 -0.15
N ARG A 402 -15.17 3.10 -0.84
CA ARG A 402 -16.52 3.59 -1.14
C ARG A 402 -17.31 2.62 -2.03
N ALA A 403 -16.65 1.97 -2.99
CA ALA A 403 -17.24 0.93 -3.83
C ALA A 403 -17.76 -0.26 -3.02
N VAL A 404 -16.93 -0.78 -2.13
CA VAL A 404 -17.27 -1.93 -1.28
C VAL A 404 -18.34 -1.56 -0.25
N ARG A 405 -18.20 -0.42 0.47
CA ARG A 405 -19.19 -0.02 1.48
C ARG A 405 -20.58 0.18 0.88
N ARG A 406 -20.68 0.80 -0.30
CA ARG A 406 -21.96 1.04 -0.99
C ARG A 406 -22.76 -0.24 -1.25
N LEU A 407 -22.08 -1.39 -1.43
CA LEU A 407 -22.75 -2.68 -1.62
C LEU A 407 -23.53 -3.11 -0.37
N PHE A 408 -23.01 -2.82 0.82
CA PHE A 408 -23.46 -3.43 2.08
C PHE A 408 -24.05 -2.45 3.09
N GLU A 409 -23.72 -1.17 2.95
CA GLU A 409 -24.06 -0.12 3.91
C GLU A 409 -24.93 0.97 3.27
N PRO A 410 -25.88 1.54 4.04
CA PRO A 410 -26.67 2.66 3.55
C PRO A 410 -25.82 3.93 3.44
N GLU A 411 -26.11 4.75 2.43
CA GLU A 411 -25.46 6.03 2.19
C GLU A 411 -26.51 7.15 2.28
N GLY A 412 -26.56 7.85 3.43
CA GLY A 412 -27.64 8.78 3.73
C GLY A 412 -28.99 8.06 3.77
N ASP A 413 -29.92 8.49 2.92
CA ASP A 413 -31.25 7.87 2.77
C ASP A 413 -31.28 6.71 1.75
N GLN A 414 -30.16 6.43 1.07
CA GLN A 414 -30.09 5.34 0.09
C GLN A 414 -29.77 4.01 0.81
N PRO A 415 -30.57 2.94 0.60
CA PRO A 415 -30.23 1.62 1.11
C PRO A 415 -28.99 1.05 0.38
N PRO A 416 -28.34 0.01 0.95
CA PRO A 416 -27.27 -0.70 0.25
C PRO A 416 -27.70 -1.19 -1.13
N VAL A 417 -26.85 -0.99 -2.15
CA VAL A 417 -27.24 -1.22 -3.55
C VAL A 417 -27.27 -2.71 -3.92
N ALA A 418 -26.47 -3.55 -3.27
CA ALA A 418 -26.33 -4.97 -3.61
C ALA A 418 -25.83 -5.83 -2.42
N PRO A 419 -26.57 -5.90 -1.29
CA PRO A 419 -26.10 -6.54 -0.06
C PRO A 419 -25.99 -8.08 -0.15
N THR A 420 -26.50 -8.67 -1.23
CA THR A 420 -26.39 -10.11 -1.52
C THR A 420 -25.09 -10.50 -2.19
N VAL A 421 -24.26 -9.54 -2.62
CA VAL A 421 -22.96 -9.83 -3.22
C VAL A 421 -22.11 -10.67 -2.26
N ARG A 422 -21.46 -11.70 -2.81
CA ARG A 422 -20.55 -12.63 -2.11
C ARG A 422 -19.18 -12.72 -2.77
N VAL A 423 -19.08 -12.32 -4.03
CA VAL A 423 -17.84 -12.29 -4.80
C VAL A 423 -17.69 -10.90 -5.40
N ILE A 424 -16.53 -10.29 -5.20
CA ILE A 424 -16.15 -9.04 -5.86
C ILE A 424 -14.97 -9.38 -6.77
N ASN A 425 -15.16 -9.17 -8.06
CA ASN A 425 -14.10 -9.18 -9.05
C ASN A 425 -13.58 -7.75 -9.19
N LEU A 426 -12.27 -7.58 -9.01
CA LEU A 426 -11.53 -6.32 -9.03
C LEU A 426 -10.42 -6.43 -10.06
#